data_AF-A0AAU1VAE0-F1
#
_entry.id   AF-A0AAU1VAE0-F1
#
_cell.length_a   1.000
_cell.length_b   1.000
_cell.length_c   1.000
_cell.angle_alpha   90.00
_cell.angle_beta   90.00
_cell.angle_gamma   90.00
#
_symmetry.space_group_name_H-M   'P 1'
#
loop_
_entity.id
_entity.type
_entity.pdbx_description
1 polymer ?
#
loop_
_entity_poly.entity_id
_entity_poly.type
_entity_poly.pdbx_seq_one_letter_code
_entity_poly.pdbx_strand_id
1 'polypeptide(L)'
;MDHHVETTARIRHDEHCARWDVFEIELDGPSHGNPFTDVELGATFSDGQRELRVGGFYDGDGTYRIRFMPDIEGSWTFVTSSTARSLDGLSGDFLTGPAAPGLHGPVRVAERHHFAYADGTRYLPIGTTAYAWTHQVERLRAATRRTLAASGFTKVRMCLLPKAYAYNTDEPELYPFPGSVAAGWDTTRFDPRFFRRFEEEVRALRELGIEADVILFHPYDRWGFAQLGRDADDRLTRYAVRRLSALSNVWWSMANEYDLVEAKSEADWERLAGIVAEEDPLGHLTSIHNCGPFYDYAKPWITHCSIQRVDVYRTAENTDTWRQQWGKPIVIDECGYEGDIDQGWGNLTGEELVRRCWEGAVRGGYVQHGETYLNDAEELWWSKGGELAGTSPERIAFLHRVIRESPTSVFDPLPSDWDAPRGGVQDACELIYFGFNRPRFRDISVPANGRYAIDVIDTWAMTIDRVGVTADSSARVELPGHPYMAVRLTRLPDDADTGESGEAPSALT
;
A
#
# COMPACT_ATOMS: atom_id res chain seq x y z
N MET A 1 17.04 -56.75 -17.19
CA MET A 1 15.86 -56.12 -16.57
C MET A 1 16.35 -55.63 -15.24
N ASP A 2 16.81 -54.38 -15.21
CA ASP A 2 17.12 -53.58 -14.02
C ASP A 2 17.44 -52.17 -14.52
N HIS A 3 16.40 -51.36 -14.61
CA HIS A 3 16.53 -49.90 -14.71
C HIS A 3 15.94 -49.34 -13.42
N HIS A 4 16.77 -49.31 -12.37
CA HIS A 4 16.56 -48.36 -11.28
C HIS A 4 16.91 -46.97 -11.82
N VAL A 5 15.89 -46.25 -12.27
CA VAL A 5 15.99 -44.80 -12.47
C VAL A 5 15.59 -44.18 -11.14
N GLU A 6 16.57 -44.00 -10.25
CA GLU A 6 16.48 -42.98 -9.21
C GLU A 6 16.61 -41.62 -9.90
N THR A 7 15.47 -41.03 -10.25
CA THR A 7 15.39 -39.60 -10.58
C THR A 7 14.30 -38.98 -9.73
N THR A 8 14.51 -38.97 -8.42
CA THR A 8 13.85 -37.97 -7.57
C THR A 8 14.42 -36.61 -7.95
N ALA A 9 13.56 -35.61 -8.19
CA ALA A 9 14.01 -34.25 -8.38
C ALA A 9 14.85 -33.82 -7.17
N ARG A 10 15.93 -33.10 -7.41
CA ARG A 10 16.70 -32.51 -6.31
C ARG A 10 15.86 -31.40 -5.70
N ILE A 11 15.59 -31.52 -4.40
CA ILE A 11 14.91 -30.51 -3.59
C ILE A 11 15.93 -29.75 -2.75
N ARG A 12 15.77 -28.43 -2.67
CA ARG A 12 16.60 -27.53 -1.87
C ARG A 12 15.69 -26.53 -1.16
N HIS A 13 15.81 -26.44 0.16
CA HIS A 13 15.17 -25.43 0.99
C HIS A 13 16.00 -25.25 2.26
N ASP A 14 15.81 -24.13 2.96
CA ASP A 14 16.43 -23.91 4.26
C ASP A 14 15.71 -24.72 5.36
N GLU A 15 16.40 -25.05 6.44
CA GLU A 15 15.80 -25.71 7.61
C GLU A 15 15.11 -24.71 8.55
N HIS A 16 15.35 -23.41 8.36
CA HIS A 16 14.86 -22.33 9.22
C HIS A 16 14.35 -21.15 8.40
N CYS A 17 13.24 -20.56 8.84
CA CYS A 17 12.70 -19.32 8.29
C CYS A 17 12.23 -18.40 9.43
N ALA A 18 12.32 -17.09 9.28
CA ALA A 18 11.69 -16.16 10.22
C ALA A 18 10.18 -16.05 9.91
N ARG A 19 9.36 -15.83 10.95
CA ARG A 19 7.93 -15.52 10.76
C ARG A 19 7.78 -14.29 9.85
N TRP A 20 6.89 -14.39 8.87
CA TRP A 20 6.62 -13.41 7.81
C TRP A 20 7.76 -13.17 6.81
N ASP A 21 8.76 -14.04 6.80
CA ASP A 21 9.78 -14.04 5.76
C ASP A 21 9.47 -15.07 4.66
N VAL A 22 10.27 -15.08 3.59
CA VAL A 22 10.06 -15.99 2.47
C VAL A 22 10.74 -17.33 2.75
N PHE A 23 9.96 -18.36 3.00
CA PHE A 23 10.40 -19.75 2.88
C PHE A 23 10.32 -20.17 1.41
N GLU A 24 11.42 -20.68 0.83
CA GLU A 24 11.48 -21.06 -0.58
C GLU A 24 11.96 -22.51 -0.75
N ILE A 25 11.23 -23.26 -1.56
CA ILE A 25 11.61 -24.58 -2.05
C ILE A 25 12.05 -24.42 -3.51
N GLU A 26 13.29 -24.80 -3.82
CA GLU A 26 13.82 -24.92 -5.17
C GLU A 26 13.85 -26.39 -5.59
N LEU A 27 13.33 -26.68 -6.79
CA LEU A 27 13.18 -28.03 -7.34
C LEU A 27 13.78 -28.11 -8.75
N ASP A 28 14.64 -29.11 -8.98
CA ASP A 28 15.13 -29.43 -10.31
C ASP A 28 14.09 -30.29 -11.06
N GLY A 29 13.48 -29.74 -12.11
CA GLY A 29 12.36 -30.36 -12.81
C GLY A 29 12.51 -30.40 -14.35
N PRO A 30 11.46 -30.85 -15.04
CA PRO A 30 11.43 -30.90 -16.51
C PRO A 30 11.65 -29.52 -17.15
N SER A 31 12.53 -29.43 -18.14
CA SER A 31 12.73 -28.22 -18.95
C SER A 31 12.28 -28.36 -20.41
N HIS A 32 11.84 -29.56 -20.81
CA HIS A 32 11.33 -29.85 -22.15
C HIS A 32 9.86 -29.44 -22.29
N GLY A 33 9.38 -29.31 -23.53
CA GLY A 33 8.01 -28.85 -23.79
C GLY A 33 7.82 -27.37 -23.41
N ASN A 34 6.67 -27.02 -22.85
CA ASN A 34 6.41 -25.73 -22.23
C ASN A 34 6.17 -25.88 -20.71
N PRO A 35 7.22 -25.79 -19.88
CA PRO A 35 7.11 -25.88 -18.42
C PRO A 35 6.09 -24.93 -17.78
N PHE A 36 5.78 -23.79 -18.41
CA PHE A 36 4.83 -22.80 -17.87
C PHE A 36 3.36 -23.22 -18.02
N THR A 37 3.04 -24.15 -18.91
CA THR A 37 1.67 -24.63 -19.16
C THR A 37 1.51 -26.13 -18.95
N ASP A 38 2.58 -26.90 -19.15
CA ASP A 38 2.55 -28.35 -19.13
C ASP A 38 2.70 -28.90 -17.70
N VAL A 39 3.26 -28.10 -16.79
CA VAL A 39 3.52 -28.48 -15.41
C VAL A 39 2.74 -27.56 -14.45
N GLU A 40 1.79 -28.14 -13.75
CA GLU A 40 1.19 -27.53 -12.57
C GLU A 40 1.93 -28.04 -11.34
N LEU A 41 2.26 -27.12 -10.43
CA LEU A 41 3.03 -27.39 -9.22
C LEU A 41 2.40 -26.63 -8.06
N GLY A 42 2.38 -27.23 -6.88
CA GLY A 42 2.08 -26.57 -5.62
C GLY A 42 2.59 -27.40 -4.43
N ALA A 43 2.37 -26.89 -3.23
CA ALA A 43 2.60 -27.65 -2.00
C ALA A 43 1.50 -27.35 -0.97
N THR A 44 1.20 -28.36 -0.16
CA THR A 44 0.41 -28.21 1.06
C THR A 44 1.39 -28.07 2.23
N PHE A 45 1.34 -26.93 2.92
CA PHE A 45 2.07 -26.64 4.14
C PHE A 45 1.19 -26.91 5.36
N SER A 46 1.72 -27.55 6.39
CA SER A 46 0.99 -27.82 7.64
C SER A 46 1.82 -27.51 8.89
N ASP A 47 1.17 -26.88 9.86
CA ASP A 47 1.66 -26.66 11.23
C ASP A 47 1.10 -27.70 12.22
N GLY A 48 0.43 -28.74 11.72
CA GLY A 48 -0.24 -29.78 12.50
C GLY A 48 -1.66 -29.43 12.96
N GLN A 49 -2.11 -28.18 12.82
CA GLN A 49 -3.48 -27.76 13.12
C GLN A 49 -4.26 -27.35 11.87
N ARG A 50 -3.59 -26.68 10.92
CA ARG A 50 -4.14 -26.27 9.64
C ARG A 50 -3.26 -26.71 8.48
N GLU A 51 -3.85 -26.67 7.29
CA GLU A 51 -3.18 -26.89 6.02
C GLU A 51 -3.41 -25.69 5.11
N LEU A 52 -2.35 -25.20 4.48
CA LEU A 52 -2.38 -24.11 3.51
C LEU A 52 -1.81 -24.62 2.19
N ARG A 53 -2.54 -24.40 1.10
CA ARG A 53 -2.09 -24.77 -0.25
C ARG A 53 -1.50 -23.55 -0.93
N VAL A 54 -0.32 -23.71 -1.50
CA VAL A 54 0.38 -22.64 -2.21
C VAL A 54 0.84 -23.15 -3.57
N GLY A 55 0.62 -22.35 -4.61
CA GLY A 55 1.07 -22.65 -5.96
C GLY A 55 2.57 -22.46 -6.16
N GLY A 56 3.15 -23.30 -7.00
CA GLY A 56 4.53 -23.20 -7.48
C GLY A 56 4.61 -22.67 -8.90
N PHE A 57 5.81 -22.26 -9.31
CA PHE A 57 6.06 -21.66 -10.62
C PHE A 57 7.39 -22.15 -11.21
N TYR A 58 7.46 -22.17 -12.54
CA TYR A 58 8.70 -22.39 -13.27
C TYR A 58 9.51 -21.09 -13.36
N ASP A 59 10.82 -21.14 -13.10
CA ASP A 59 11.70 -19.96 -13.06
C ASP A 59 12.81 -19.98 -14.13
N GLY A 60 12.70 -20.88 -15.12
CA GLY A 60 13.69 -21.03 -16.19
C GLY A 60 14.73 -22.11 -15.89
N ASP A 61 15.44 -22.54 -16.93
CA ASP A 61 16.57 -23.49 -16.85
C ASP A 61 16.32 -24.77 -16.04
N GLY A 62 15.10 -25.32 -16.12
CA GLY A 62 14.71 -26.53 -15.37
C GLY A 62 14.43 -26.29 -13.88
N THR A 63 14.42 -25.04 -13.42
CA THR A 63 14.20 -24.68 -12.02
C THR A 63 12.74 -24.36 -11.78
N TYR A 64 12.17 -24.98 -10.74
CA TYR A 64 10.84 -24.66 -10.22
C TYR A 64 10.96 -24.16 -8.78
N ARG A 65 10.05 -23.28 -8.38
CA ARG A 65 10.03 -22.71 -7.04
C ARG A 65 8.63 -22.77 -6.42
N ILE A 66 8.57 -22.96 -5.12
CA ILE A 66 7.37 -22.74 -4.30
C ILE A 66 7.78 -21.81 -3.16
N ARG A 67 7.06 -20.70 -2.98
CA ARG A 67 7.34 -19.73 -1.93
C ARG A 67 6.18 -19.69 -0.94
N PHE A 68 6.50 -19.69 0.34
CA PHE A 68 5.51 -19.62 1.42
C PHE A 68 5.97 -18.60 2.47
N MET A 69 5.02 -17.86 3.04
CA MET A 69 5.29 -16.93 4.13
C MET A 69 4.70 -17.49 5.44
N PRO A 70 5.49 -18.15 6.30
CA PRO A 70 4.96 -18.70 7.55
C PRO A 70 4.50 -17.57 8.46
N ASP A 71 3.25 -17.63 8.91
CA ASP A 71 2.58 -16.61 9.73
C ASP A 71 2.51 -17.00 11.22
N ILE A 72 3.01 -18.18 11.60
CA ILE A 72 3.20 -18.58 13.00
C ILE A 72 4.57 -19.21 13.21
N GLU A 73 5.07 -19.08 14.45
CA GLU A 73 6.31 -19.73 14.91
C GLU A 73 6.05 -21.22 15.19
N GLY A 74 7.09 -22.05 15.03
CA GLY A 74 7.02 -23.49 15.26
C GLY A 74 7.35 -24.33 14.03
N SER A 75 7.16 -25.65 14.15
CA SER A 75 7.48 -26.61 13.09
C SER A 75 6.43 -26.61 12.00
N TRP A 76 6.90 -26.57 10.76
CA TRP A 76 6.09 -26.71 9.57
C TRP A 76 6.56 -27.91 8.75
N THR A 77 5.61 -28.58 8.10
CA THR A 77 5.86 -29.64 7.13
C THR A 77 5.25 -29.27 5.80
N PHE A 78 5.77 -29.82 4.70
CA PHE A 78 5.16 -29.65 3.40
C PHE A 78 5.15 -30.95 2.58
N VAL A 79 4.17 -31.06 1.67
CA VAL A 79 4.14 -32.09 0.63
C VAL A 79 3.78 -31.42 -0.70
N THR A 80 4.59 -31.65 -1.73
CA THR A 80 4.36 -31.11 -3.08
C THR A 80 3.29 -31.91 -3.82
N SER A 81 2.57 -31.23 -4.71
CA SER A 81 1.69 -31.85 -5.70
C SER A 81 2.02 -31.32 -7.09
N SER A 82 2.13 -32.21 -8.08
CA SER A 82 2.44 -31.79 -9.45
C SER A 82 1.93 -32.73 -10.53
N THR A 83 1.64 -32.20 -11.70
CA THR A 83 1.40 -33.01 -12.91
C THR A 83 2.69 -33.69 -13.42
N ALA A 84 3.87 -33.17 -13.05
CA ALA A 84 5.15 -33.81 -13.32
C ALA A 84 5.52 -34.78 -12.19
N ARG A 85 5.57 -36.09 -12.50
CA ARG A 85 5.88 -37.14 -11.49
C ARG A 85 7.18 -36.94 -10.72
N SER A 86 8.18 -36.27 -11.31
CA SER A 86 9.45 -35.99 -10.63
C SER A 86 9.31 -34.94 -9.51
N LEU A 87 8.25 -34.13 -9.54
CA LEU A 87 7.97 -33.04 -8.61
C LEU A 87 6.80 -33.34 -7.65
N ASP A 88 6.11 -34.47 -7.83
CA ASP A 88 4.91 -34.84 -7.06
C ASP A 88 5.26 -35.67 -5.82
N GLY A 89 4.62 -35.39 -4.69
CA GLY A 89 4.79 -36.15 -3.45
C GLY A 89 6.14 -35.98 -2.76
N LEU A 90 6.92 -34.95 -3.10
CA LEU A 90 8.14 -34.60 -2.38
C LEU A 90 7.76 -33.93 -1.06
N SER A 91 8.46 -34.26 0.02
CA SER A 91 8.14 -33.74 1.35
C SER A 91 9.37 -33.23 2.07
N GLY A 92 9.16 -32.31 3.00
CA GLY A 92 10.19 -31.85 3.92
C GLY A 92 9.57 -31.09 5.09
N ASP A 93 10.44 -30.55 5.93
CA ASP A 93 10.07 -29.76 7.10
C ASP A 93 11.02 -28.59 7.30
N PHE A 94 10.57 -27.59 8.04
CA PHE A 94 11.37 -26.45 8.46
C PHE A 94 10.83 -25.87 9.78
N LEU A 95 11.67 -25.11 10.48
CA LEU A 95 11.31 -24.43 11.71
C LEU A 95 11.15 -22.93 11.48
N THR A 96 9.97 -22.39 11.83
CA THR A 96 9.72 -20.96 11.85
C THR A 96 10.12 -20.35 13.20
N GLY A 97 11.10 -19.46 13.18
CA GLY A 97 11.53 -18.65 14.33
C GLY A 97 10.77 -17.31 14.43
N PRO A 98 11.09 -16.49 15.44
CA PRO A 98 10.49 -15.16 15.58
C PRO A 98 10.76 -14.29 14.34
N ALA A 99 9.91 -13.29 14.14
CA ALA A 99 10.08 -12.32 13.06
C ALA A 99 11.43 -11.59 13.17
N ALA A 100 12.05 -11.32 12.02
CA ALA A 100 13.27 -10.52 11.96
C ALA A 100 13.04 -9.08 12.48
N PRO A 101 14.06 -8.40 13.04
CA PRO A 101 13.92 -7.00 13.45
C PRO A 101 13.40 -6.12 12.31
N GLY A 102 12.37 -5.31 12.58
CA GLY A 102 11.73 -4.44 11.59
C GLY A 102 10.73 -5.13 10.65
N LEU A 103 10.57 -6.46 10.74
CA LEU A 103 9.59 -7.20 9.97
C LEU A 103 8.30 -7.38 10.78
N HIS A 104 7.29 -6.58 10.48
CA HIS A 104 6.01 -6.55 11.21
C HIS A 104 4.94 -7.49 10.63
N GLY A 105 5.26 -8.18 9.53
CA GLY A 105 4.34 -9.00 8.76
C GLY A 105 3.47 -8.20 7.78
N PRO A 106 2.52 -8.82 7.09
CA PRO A 106 1.69 -8.13 6.11
C PRO A 106 0.72 -7.16 6.77
N VAL A 107 0.44 -6.03 6.11
CA VAL A 107 -0.58 -5.08 6.54
C VAL A 107 -1.98 -5.69 6.37
N ARG A 108 -2.84 -5.46 7.37
CA ARG A 108 -4.24 -5.89 7.42
C ARG A 108 -5.15 -4.70 7.70
N VAL A 109 -6.42 -4.86 7.35
CA VAL A 109 -7.48 -3.98 7.89
C VAL A 109 -7.52 -4.20 9.40
N ALA A 110 -7.41 -3.10 10.14
CA ALA A 110 -7.49 -3.05 11.59
C ALA A 110 -8.76 -2.30 12.01
N GLU A 111 -9.35 -2.79 13.10
CA GLU A 111 -10.64 -2.35 13.62
C GLU A 111 -11.76 -2.48 12.57
N ARG A 112 -11.92 -1.45 11.72
CA ARG A 112 -12.88 -1.44 10.61
C ARG A 112 -12.42 -0.57 9.45
N HIS A 113 -11.74 0.54 9.73
CA HIS A 113 -11.43 1.57 8.75
C HIS A 113 -9.96 1.96 8.72
N HIS A 114 -9.11 1.28 9.49
CA HIS A 114 -7.69 1.57 9.59
C HIS A 114 -6.87 0.34 9.24
N PHE A 115 -5.56 0.46 9.44
CA PHE A 115 -4.61 -0.58 9.09
C PHE A 115 -3.64 -0.83 10.23
N ALA A 116 -3.16 -2.06 10.33
CA ALA A 116 -2.07 -2.45 11.20
C ALA A 116 -1.30 -3.58 10.53
N TYR A 117 -0.01 -3.69 10.83
CA TYR A 117 0.78 -4.85 10.51
C TYR A 117 0.28 -6.07 11.30
N ALA A 118 0.68 -7.27 10.86
CA ALA A 118 0.27 -8.53 11.48
C ALA A 118 0.69 -8.67 12.95
N ASP A 119 1.75 -7.97 13.39
CA ASP A 119 2.15 -7.89 14.80
C ASP A 119 1.33 -6.91 15.66
N GLY A 120 0.37 -6.19 15.06
CA GLY A 120 -0.45 -5.18 15.71
C GLY A 120 0.11 -3.76 15.64
N THR A 121 1.31 -3.55 15.08
CA THR A 121 1.89 -2.21 14.88
C THR A 121 1.02 -1.39 13.93
N ARG A 122 0.65 -0.17 14.34
CA ARG A 122 -0.18 0.73 13.51
C ARG A 122 0.49 1.02 12.18
N TYR A 123 -0.28 0.90 11.10
CA TYR A 123 0.14 1.28 9.76
C TYR A 123 -0.67 2.48 9.26
N LEU A 124 0.02 3.49 8.73
CA LEU A 124 -0.59 4.60 8.01
C LEU A 124 -0.13 4.51 6.55
N PRO A 125 -1.04 4.36 5.57
CA PRO A 125 -0.71 4.48 4.16
C PRO A 125 -0.31 5.92 3.82
N ILE A 126 1.00 6.18 3.78
CA ILE A 126 1.62 7.41 3.29
C ILE A 126 2.10 7.09 1.88
N GLY A 127 1.15 7.09 0.95
CA GLY A 127 1.39 6.62 -0.41
C GLY A 127 2.10 7.63 -1.29
N THR A 128 2.85 7.15 -2.28
CA THR A 128 3.22 7.90 -3.49
C THR A 128 3.03 7.09 -4.77
N THR A 129 3.02 7.76 -5.92
CA THR A 129 2.83 7.14 -7.24
C THR A 129 4.11 7.21 -8.05
N ALA A 130 4.58 6.07 -8.56
CA ALA A 130 5.71 5.98 -9.50
C ALA A 130 5.46 4.81 -10.47
N TYR A 131 4.43 4.90 -11.32
CA TYR A 131 3.82 3.75 -11.99
C TYR A 131 4.80 2.82 -12.72
N ALA A 132 5.76 3.35 -13.47
CA ALA A 132 6.63 2.59 -14.37
C ALA A 132 8.08 2.53 -13.92
N TRP A 133 8.36 2.88 -12.66
CA TRP A 133 9.73 3.09 -12.18
C TRP A 133 10.62 1.85 -12.35
N THR A 134 10.08 0.65 -12.13
CA THR A 134 10.80 -0.63 -12.26
C THR A 134 11.21 -0.98 -13.69
N HIS A 135 10.59 -0.33 -14.68
CA HIS A 135 10.86 -0.51 -16.10
C HIS A 135 11.84 0.51 -16.67
N GLN A 136 12.30 1.46 -15.85
CA GLN A 136 13.27 2.47 -16.25
C GLN A 136 14.70 1.93 -16.19
N VAL A 137 15.62 2.67 -16.80
CA VAL A 137 17.07 2.39 -16.72
C VAL A 137 17.58 2.40 -15.28
N GLU A 138 18.65 1.66 -15.02
CA GLU A 138 19.19 1.48 -13.66
C GLU A 138 19.47 2.80 -12.93
N ARG A 139 19.95 3.84 -13.64
CA ARG A 139 20.17 5.17 -13.05
C ARG A 139 18.90 5.71 -12.37
N LEU A 140 17.75 5.62 -13.05
CA LEU A 140 16.47 6.11 -12.55
C LEU A 140 15.95 5.23 -11.42
N ARG A 141 16.03 3.91 -11.54
CA ARG A 141 15.63 2.98 -10.48
C ARG A 141 16.41 3.19 -9.19
N ALA A 142 17.73 3.32 -9.30
CA ALA A 142 18.59 3.64 -8.18
C ALA A 142 18.28 5.01 -7.56
N ALA A 143 17.92 6.01 -8.38
CA ALA A 143 17.47 7.31 -7.88
C ALA A 143 16.14 7.19 -7.14
N THR A 144 15.15 6.48 -7.70
CA THR A 144 13.86 6.22 -7.04
C THR A 144 14.05 5.56 -5.67
N ARG A 145 14.88 4.52 -5.57
CA ARG A 145 15.17 3.86 -4.28
C ARG A 145 15.78 4.82 -3.27
N ARG A 146 16.73 5.67 -3.68
CA ARG A 146 17.32 6.71 -2.79
C ARG A 146 16.29 7.73 -2.34
N THR A 147 15.45 8.21 -3.26
CA THR A 147 14.40 9.19 -2.98
C THR A 147 13.37 8.61 -2.01
N LEU A 148 12.91 7.37 -2.26
CA LEU A 148 11.99 6.67 -1.35
C LEU A 148 12.62 6.49 0.04
N ALA A 149 13.87 6.04 0.12
CA ALA A 149 14.60 5.86 1.39
C ALA A 149 14.79 7.17 2.19
N ALA A 150 14.88 8.31 1.49
CA ALA A 150 15.00 9.63 2.10
C ALA A 150 13.63 10.29 2.40
N SER A 151 12.53 9.69 1.94
CA SER A 151 11.17 10.21 2.08
C SER A 151 10.46 9.67 3.32
N GLY A 152 9.27 10.21 3.60
CA GLY A 152 8.35 9.67 4.61
C GLY A 152 7.31 8.69 4.07
N PHE A 153 7.41 8.26 2.80
CA PHE A 153 6.42 7.37 2.18
C PHE A 153 6.51 5.96 2.74
N THR A 154 5.36 5.34 2.94
CA THR A 154 5.23 3.95 3.43
C THR A 154 4.56 3.04 2.41
N LYS A 155 4.08 3.59 1.28
CA LYS A 155 3.52 2.82 0.16
C LYS A 155 3.91 3.45 -1.17
N VAL A 156 4.13 2.64 -2.20
CA VAL A 156 4.27 3.13 -3.58
C VAL A 156 3.38 2.35 -4.54
N ARG A 157 2.65 3.06 -5.41
CA ARG A 157 1.89 2.45 -6.51
C ARG A 157 2.78 2.22 -7.72
N MET A 158 2.82 0.97 -8.18
CA MET A 158 3.71 0.51 -9.25
C MET A 158 3.07 -0.56 -10.12
N CYS A 159 3.20 -0.41 -11.43
CA CYS A 159 2.70 -1.33 -12.43
C CYS A 159 3.62 -2.53 -12.58
N LEU A 160 3.04 -3.73 -12.48
CA LEU A 160 3.71 -4.96 -12.89
C LEU A 160 4.14 -4.86 -14.35
N LEU A 161 3.21 -4.47 -15.23
CA LEU A 161 3.41 -4.31 -16.65
C LEU A 161 4.03 -2.94 -17.00
N PRO A 162 4.77 -2.81 -18.12
CA PRO A 162 5.33 -1.53 -18.54
C PRO A 162 4.21 -0.56 -18.95
N LYS A 163 4.45 0.74 -18.76
CA LYS A 163 3.51 1.82 -19.04
C LYS A 163 3.96 2.64 -20.26
N ALA A 164 3.07 2.82 -21.23
CA ALA A 164 3.22 3.78 -22.31
C ALA A 164 2.22 4.92 -22.12
N TYR A 165 2.70 6.17 -22.02
CA TYR A 165 1.86 7.35 -21.81
C TYR A 165 2.60 8.64 -22.20
N ALA A 166 1.92 9.79 -22.12
CA ALA A 166 2.61 11.08 -22.16
C ALA A 166 3.77 11.10 -21.15
N TYR A 167 4.92 11.63 -21.58
CA TYR A 167 6.17 11.70 -20.81
C TYR A 167 6.76 10.33 -20.38
N ASN A 168 6.24 9.22 -20.92
CA ASN A 168 6.83 7.90 -20.76
C ASN A 168 6.67 7.10 -22.05
N THR A 169 7.65 7.28 -22.93
CA THR A 169 7.69 6.69 -24.28
C THR A 169 8.85 5.72 -24.45
N ASP A 170 9.68 5.54 -23.42
CA ASP A 170 10.84 4.67 -23.41
C ASP A 170 10.44 3.20 -23.60
N GLU A 171 11.28 2.43 -24.30
CA GLU A 171 11.08 0.98 -24.39
C GLU A 171 11.67 0.29 -23.17
N PRO A 172 10.92 -0.61 -22.50
CA PRO A 172 11.45 -1.39 -21.40
C PRO A 172 12.49 -2.39 -21.91
N GLU A 173 13.51 -2.64 -21.09
CA GLU A 173 14.56 -3.61 -21.42
C GLU A 173 14.06 -5.06 -21.40
N LEU A 174 13.06 -5.37 -20.57
CA LEU A 174 12.48 -6.70 -20.43
C LEU A 174 10.97 -6.62 -20.58
N TYR A 175 10.39 -7.70 -21.08
CA TYR A 175 8.96 -7.89 -21.24
C TYR A 175 8.52 -9.16 -20.52
N PRO A 176 7.24 -9.26 -20.09
CA PRO A 176 6.75 -10.45 -19.38
C PRO A 176 6.73 -11.72 -20.23
N PHE A 177 6.65 -11.58 -21.56
CA PHE A 177 6.54 -12.69 -22.51
C PHE A 177 7.68 -12.63 -23.54
N PRO A 178 8.17 -13.79 -24.05
CA PRO A 178 9.07 -13.80 -25.19
C PRO A 178 8.31 -13.41 -26.47
N GLY A 179 8.98 -12.70 -27.37
CA GLY A 179 8.41 -12.22 -28.62
C GLY A 179 8.63 -10.73 -28.82
N SER A 180 7.75 -10.09 -29.60
CA SER A 180 7.73 -8.64 -29.81
C SER A 180 6.37 -8.21 -30.33
N VAL A 181 6.10 -6.90 -30.34
CA VAL A 181 4.89 -6.34 -30.97
C VAL A 181 4.75 -6.77 -32.44
N ALA A 182 5.86 -6.79 -33.19
CA ALA A 182 5.84 -7.13 -34.61
C ALA A 182 5.66 -8.63 -34.88
N ALA A 183 6.26 -9.50 -34.05
CA ALA A 183 6.21 -10.95 -34.21
C ALA A 183 5.03 -11.61 -33.48
N GLY A 184 4.39 -10.89 -32.55
CA GLY A 184 3.48 -11.44 -31.55
C GLY A 184 4.23 -11.90 -30.31
N TRP A 185 3.53 -11.84 -29.17
CA TRP A 185 3.99 -12.36 -27.89
C TRP A 185 3.53 -13.81 -27.72
N ASP A 186 4.41 -14.70 -27.27
CA ASP A 186 4.02 -16.03 -26.82
C ASP A 186 3.50 -15.93 -25.38
N THR A 187 2.19 -15.70 -25.24
CA THR A 187 1.51 -15.57 -23.94
C THR A 187 1.32 -16.90 -23.21
N THR A 188 1.92 -17.99 -23.70
CA THR A 188 2.01 -19.28 -23.02
C THR A 188 3.35 -19.47 -22.30
N ARG A 189 4.32 -18.56 -22.50
CA ARG A 189 5.63 -18.59 -21.83
C ARG A 189 5.92 -17.25 -21.17
N PHE A 190 6.60 -17.27 -20.03
CA PHE A 190 7.11 -16.05 -19.42
C PHE A 190 8.61 -15.87 -19.68
N ASP A 191 9.10 -14.63 -19.61
CA ASP A 191 10.52 -14.34 -19.41
C ASP A 191 10.81 -14.19 -17.91
N PRO A 192 11.41 -15.20 -17.24
CA PRO A 192 11.66 -15.14 -15.80
C PRO A 192 12.53 -13.96 -15.36
N ARG A 193 13.35 -13.40 -16.26
CA ARG A 193 14.21 -12.23 -15.95
C ARG A 193 13.37 -11.00 -15.62
N PHE A 194 12.23 -10.82 -16.30
CA PHE A 194 11.30 -9.73 -16.04
C PHE A 194 10.77 -9.78 -14.61
N PHE A 195 10.29 -10.95 -14.20
CA PHE A 195 9.68 -11.15 -12.89
C PHE A 195 10.71 -11.13 -11.76
N ARG A 196 11.89 -11.74 -11.95
CA ARG A 196 13.00 -11.63 -10.99
C ARG A 196 13.40 -10.19 -10.73
N ARG A 197 13.49 -9.37 -11.79
CA ARG A 197 13.80 -7.95 -11.65
C ARG A 197 12.70 -7.18 -10.92
N PHE A 198 11.44 -7.50 -11.17
CA PHE A 198 10.33 -6.90 -10.42
C PHE A 198 10.37 -7.31 -8.94
N GLU A 199 10.64 -8.59 -8.64
CA GLU A 199 10.81 -9.10 -7.27
C GLU A 199 11.96 -8.42 -6.53
N GLU A 200 13.08 -8.16 -7.19
CA GLU A 200 14.22 -7.41 -6.62
C GLU A 200 13.76 -6.03 -6.13
N GLU A 201 12.97 -5.32 -6.93
CA GLU A 201 12.46 -4.00 -6.55
C GLU A 201 11.41 -4.08 -5.43
N VAL A 202 10.53 -5.09 -5.41
CA VAL A 202 9.59 -5.31 -4.30
C VAL A 202 10.32 -5.65 -3.00
N ARG A 203 11.39 -6.45 -3.05
CA ARG A 203 12.26 -6.76 -1.90
C ARG A 203 13.01 -5.52 -1.43
N ALA A 204 13.52 -4.70 -2.33
CA ALA A 204 14.16 -3.44 -1.98
C ALA A 204 13.18 -2.50 -1.26
N LEU A 205 11.92 -2.42 -1.68
CA LEU A 205 10.89 -1.67 -0.96
C LEU A 205 10.64 -2.24 0.45
N ARG A 206 10.63 -3.57 0.60
CA ARG A 206 10.47 -4.24 1.90
C ARG A 206 11.59 -3.86 2.87
N GLU A 207 12.83 -3.84 2.40
CA GLU A 207 14.00 -3.42 3.20
C GLU A 207 13.91 -1.96 3.65
N LEU A 208 13.20 -1.12 2.89
CA LEU A 208 12.93 0.28 3.24
C LEU A 208 11.69 0.45 4.14
N GLY A 209 10.95 -0.61 4.46
CA GLY A 209 9.68 -0.53 5.18
C GLY A 209 8.54 0.08 4.36
N ILE A 210 8.58 -0.11 3.03
CA ILE A 210 7.61 0.42 2.08
C ILE A 210 6.77 -0.72 1.47
N GLU A 211 5.46 -0.55 1.52
CA GLU A 211 4.50 -1.43 0.87
C GLU A 211 4.52 -1.22 -0.65
N ALA A 212 4.64 -2.32 -1.40
CA ALA A 212 4.53 -2.36 -2.84
C ALA A 212 3.05 -2.57 -3.22
N ASP A 213 2.39 -1.51 -3.68
CA ASP A 213 1.03 -1.58 -4.20
C ASP A 213 1.07 -1.94 -5.69
N VAL A 214 1.01 -3.25 -5.94
CA VAL A 214 1.27 -3.89 -7.23
C VAL A 214 0.01 -3.83 -8.08
N ILE A 215 0.07 -2.98 -9.11
CA ILE A 215 -0.96 -2.88 -10.14
C ILE A 215 -0.75 -4.00 -11.16
N LEU A 216 -1.67 -4.96 -11.18
CA LEU A 216 -1.60 -6.12 -12.08
C LEU A 216 -1.89 -5.74 -13.54
N PHE A 217 -2.89 -4.88 -13.77
CA PHE A 217 -3.32 -4.46 -15.10
C PHE A 217 -3.58 -2.95 -15.17
N HIS A 218 -3.44 -2.36 -16.35
CA HIS A 218 -3.73 -0.94 -16.57
C HIS A 218 -3.94 -0.64 -18.07
N PRO A 219 -4.56 0.50 -18.44
CA PRO A 219 -4.83 0.84 -19.84
C PRO A 219 -3.61 1.43 -20.58
N TYR A 220 -2.54 1.79 -19.87
CA TYR A 220 -1.38 2.52 -20.42
C TYR A 220 -0.44 1.64 -21.26
N ASP A 221 -0.88 1.25 -22.45
CA ASP A 221 -0.22 0.19 -23.19
C ASP A 221 -0.10 0.49 -24.69
N ARG A 222 1.03 0.07 -25.27
CA ARG A 222 1.24 0.03 -26.73
C ARG A 222 1.75 -1.34 -27.21
N TRP A 223 1.95 -2.29 -26.30
CA TRP A 223 2.54 -3.60 -26.59
C TRP A 223 1.48 -4.70 -26.68
N GLY A 224 0.24 -4.45 -26.26
CA GLY A 224 -0.89 -5.38 -26.31
C GLY A 224 -1.19 -6.09 -24.98
N PHE A 225 -0.50 -5.73 -23.91
CA PHE A 225 -0.69 -6.33 -22.58
C PHE A 225 -2.00 -5.92 -21.89
N ALA A 226 -2.64 -4.83 -22.32
CA ALA A 226 -4.00 -4.50 -21.86
C ALA A 226 -5.05 -5.47 -22.44
N GLN A 227 -4.72 -6.19 -23.52
CA GLN A 227 -5.64 -6.99 -24.34
C GLN A 227 -5.18 -8.44 -24.54
N LEU A 228 -4.51 -9.03 -23.53
CA LEU A 228 -3.95 -10.38 -23.61
C LEU A 228 -4.98 -11.49 -23.89
N GLY A 229 -6.24 -11.25 -23.50
CA GLY A 229 -7.32 -12.23 -23.56
C GLY A 229 -7.34 -13.14 -22.33
N ARG A 230 -8.49 -13.79 -22.13
CA ARG A 230 -8.86 -14.51 -20.90
C ARG A 230 -7.76 -15.44 -20.36
N ASP A 231 -7.26 -16.35 -21.19
CA ASP A 231 -6.34 -17.40 -20.73
C ASP A 231 -4.95 -16.85 -20.39
N ALA A 232 -4.52 -15.81 -21.11
CA ALA A 232 -3.25 -15.15 -20.84
C ALA A 232 -3.34 -14.24 -19.61
N ASP A 233 -4.46 -13.56 -19.39
CA ASP A 233 -4.74 -12.84 -18.14
C ASP A 233 -4.74 -13.78 -16.94
N ASP A 234 -5.41 -14.95 -17.04
CA ASP A 234 -5.44 -15.99 -15.99
C ASP A 234 -4.01 -16.46 -15.64
N ARG A 235 -3.22 -16.80 -16.67
CA ARG A 235 -1.84 -17.26 -16.50
C ARG A 235 -0.95 -16.18 -15.89
N LEU A 236 -1.00 -14.94 -16.40
CA LEU A 236 -0.18 -13.84 -15.88
C LEU A 236 -0.51 -13.56 -14.41
N THR A 237 -1.80 -13.51 -14.07
CA THR A 237 -2.26 -13.27 -12.69
C THR A 237 -1.77 -14.37 -11.76
N ARG A 238 -2.02 -15.64 -12.12
CA ARG A 238 -1.57 -16.80 -11.32
C ARG A 238 -0.06 -16.81 -11.13
N TYR A 239 0.69 -16.57 -12.21
CA TYR A 239 2.15 -16.57 -12.18
C TYR A 239 2.70 -15.41 -11.35
N ALA A 240 2.15 -14.20 -11.46
CA ALA A 240 2.57 -13.06 -10.66
C ALA A 240 2.29 -13.27 -9.16
N VAL A 241 1.08 -13.76 -8.82
CA VAL A 241 0.68 -14.00 -7.42
C VAL A 241 1.57 -15.07 -6.79
N ARG A 242 1.76 -16.23 -7.43
CA ARG A 242 2.64 -17.31 -6.91
C ARG A 242 4.08 -16.85 -6.65
N ARG A 243 4.56 -15.86 -7.39
CA ARG A 243 5.92 -15.35 -7.26
C ARG A 243 6.08 -14.33 -6.13
N LEU A 244 5.02 -13.55 -5.86
CA LEU A 244 5.07 -12.37 -5.00
C LEU A 244 4.29 -12.53 -3.68
N SER A 245 3.32 -13.44 -3.57
CA SER A 245 2.45 -13.58 -2.38
C SER A 245 3.18 -14.02 -1.11
N ALA A 246 4.44 -14.45 -1.19
CA ALA A 246 5.26 -14.67 0.00
C ALA A 246 5.96 -13.40 0.53
N LEU A 247 5.93 -12.30 -0.23
CA LEU A 247 6.52 -11.03 0.17
C LEU A 247 5.51 -10.23 0.99
N SER A 248 5.78 -10.08 2.29
CA SER A 248 4.85 -9.48 3.26
C SER A 248 4.40 -8.05 2.93
N ASN A 249 5.18 -7.30 2.15
CA ASN A 249 4.91 -5.91 1.83
C ASN A 249 4.10 -5.72 0.53
N VAL A 250 3.50 -6.78 -0.03
CA VAL A 250 2.71 -6.71 -1.26
C VAL A 250 1.26 -6.32 -0.96
N TRP A 251 0.72 -5.39 -1.75
CA TRP A 251 -0.71 -5.15 -1.87
C TRP A 251 -1.11 -5.42 -3.32
N TRP A 252 -2.30 -5.97 -3.52
CA TRP A 252 -2.86 -6.25 -4.84
C TRP A 252 -3.79 -5.11 -5.27
N SER A 253 -3.38 -4.39 -6.30
CA SER A 253 -4.28 -3.54 -7.07
C SER A 253 -4.64 -4.24 -8.38
N MET A 254 -5.88 -4.72 -8.50
CA MET A 254 -6.33 -5.47 -9.68
C MET A 254 -6.11 -4.67 -10.96
N ALA A 255 -6.35 -3.36 -10.90
CA ALA A 255 -6.00 -2.46 -11.97
C ALA A 255 -5.78 -1.03 -11.48
N ASN A 256 -5.06 -0.26 -12.28
CA ASN A 256 -5.19 1.20 -12.32
C ASN A 256 -6.15 1.58 -13.44
N GLU A 257 -7.13 2.44 -13.14
CA GLU A 257 -8.15 2.89 -14.08
C GLU A 257 -8.86 1.71 -14.79
N TYR A 258 -9.44 0.81 -13.99
CA TYR A 258 -10.01 -0.46 -14.47
C TYR A 258 -11.03 -0.28 -15.59
N ASP A 259 -11.81 0.79 -15.52
CA ASP A 259 -12.90 1.14 -16.44
C ASP A 259 -12.39 1.63 -17.81
N LEU A 260 -11.09 1.91 -17.93
CA LEU A 260 -10.44 2.24 -19.20
C LEU A 260 -9.78 1.02 -19.88
N VAL A 261 -9.75 -0.14 -19.22
CA VAL A 261 -9.25 -1.39 -19.82
C VAL A 261 -10.36 -2.03 -20.65
N GLU A 262 -10.58 -1.51 -21.86
CA GLU A 262 -11.72 -1.87 -22.72
C GLU A 262 -11.88 -3.38 -22.99
N ALA A 263 -10.78 -4.14 -22.93
CA ALA A 263 -10.79 -5.59 -23.17
C ALA A 263 -11.27 -6.43 -21.98
N LYS A 264 -11.56 -5.83 -20.82
CA LYS A 264 -11.99 -6.53 -19.60
C LYS A 264 -13.32 -6.01 -19.08
N SER A 265 -14.25 -6.92 -18.85
CA SER A 265 -15.54 -6.64 -18.20
C SER A 265 -15.45 -6.74 -16.68
N GLU A 266 -16.50 -6.32 -15.96
CA GLU A 266 -16.61 -6.58 -14.50
C GLU A 266 -16.49 -8.07 -14.18
N ALA A 267 -17.04 -8.96 -15.00
CA ALA A 267 -16.93 -10.42 -14.81
C ALA A 267 -15.48 -10.92 -14.96
N ASP A 268 -14.67 -10.25 -15.78
CA ASP A 268 -13.25 -10.55 -15.89
C ASP A 268 -12.50 -10.12 -14.63
N TRP A 269 -12.84 -8.95 -14.07
CA TRP A 269 -12.26 -8.49 -12.81
C TRP A 269 -12.61 -9.40 -11.63
N GLU A 270 -13.86 -9.84 -11.50
CA GLU A 270 -14.27 -10.81 -10.47
C GLU A 270 -13.53 -12.15 -10.62
N ARG A 271 -13.35 -12.63 -11.86
CA ARG A 271 -12.56 -13.84 -12.14
C ARG A 271 -11.10 -13.67 -11.72
N LEU A 272 -10.46 -12.58 -12.11
CA LEU A 272 -9.05 -12.33 -11.82
C LEU A 272 -8.83 -12.15 -10.31
N ALA A 273 -9.74 -11.47 -9.60
CA ALA A 273 -9.71 -11.37 -8.15
C ALA A 273 -9.88 -12.74 -7.47
N GLY A 274 -10.71 -13.62 -8.04
CA GLY A 274 -10.81 -15.01 -7.63
C GLY A 274 -9.48 -15.75 -7.70
N ILE A 275 -8.71 -15.56 -8.77
CA ILE A 275 -7.36 -16.15 -8.91
C ILE A 275 -6.40 -15.61 -7.87
N VAL A 276 -6.42 -14.30 -7.60
CA VAL A 276 -5.61 -13.71 -6.53
C VAL A 276 -5.96 -14.34 -5.19
N ALA A 277 -7.24 -14.46 -4.86
CA ALA A 277 -7.69 -15.07 -3.60
C ALA A 277 -7.34 -16.57 -3.50
N GLU A 278 -7.34 -17.31 -4.61
CA GLU A 278 -6.94 -18.72 -4.65
C GLU A 278 -5.43 -18.92 -4.43
N GLU A 279 -4.61 -18.03 -4.98
CA GLU A 279 -3.14 -18.18 -5.03
C GLU A 279 -2.41 -17.42 -3.90
N ASP A 280 -3.12 -16.57 -3.17
CA ASP A 280 -2.65 -15.88 -1.98
C ASP A 280 -3.44 -16.33 -0.74
N PRO A 281 -3.13 -17.53 -0.18
CA PRO A 281 -3.87 -18.09 0.94
C PRO A 281 -3.71 -17.30 2.25
N LEU A 282 -2.73 -16.39 2.31
CA LEU A 282 -2.52 -15.49 3.44
C LEU A 282 -3.27 -14.16 3.24
N GLY A 283 -3.77 -13.88 2.04
CA GLY A 283 -4.76 -12.85 1.73
C GLY A 283 -4.29 -11.41 1.92
N HIS A 284 -3.28 -10.97 1.17
CA HIS A 284 -2.81 -9.58 1.19
C HIS A 284 -3.95 -8.59 0.88
N LEU A 285 -3.74 -7.33 1.26
CA LEU A 285 -4.69 -6.27 0.95
C LEU A 285 -4.93 -6.21 -0.55
N THR A 286 -6.18 -6.34 -0.95
CA THR A 286 -6.60 -6.37 -2.36
C THR A 286 -7.66 -5.29 -2.61
N SER A 287 -7.52 -4.56 -3.71
CA SER A 287 -8.50 -3.55 -4.18
C SER A 287 -8.38 -3.33 -5.70
N ILE A 288 -9.12 -2.36 -6.24
CA ILE A 288 -9.15 -1.98 -7.66
C ILE A 288 -9.40 -0.48 -7.81
N HIS A 289 -8.69 0.18 -8.73
CA HIS A 289 -8.73 1.64 -8.87
C HIS A 289 -9.49 2.09 -10.12
N ASN A 290 -10.40 3.05 -9.97
CA ASN A 290 -11.20 3.64 -11.05
C ASN A 290 -10.49 4.80 -11.75
N CYS A 291 -10.95 5.21 -12.94
CA CYS A 291 -10.82 6.57 -13.49
C CYS A 291 -12.16 7.30 -13.36
N GLY A 292 -13.21 6.73 -13.96
CA GLY A 292 -14.57 7.23 -13.95
C GLY A 292 -15.38 6.57 -12.84
N PRO A 293 -16.35 5.69 -13.16
CA PRO A 293 -17.21 5.07 -12.17
C PRO A 293 -16.43 4.29 -11.12
N PHE A 294 -16.87 4.38 -9.85
CA PHE A 294 -16.33 3.53 -8.81
C PHE A 294 -16.71 2.08 -9.04
N TYR A 295 -15.76 1.18 -8.79
CA TYR A 295 -16.08 -0.23 -8.61
C TYR A 295 -16.98 -0.40 -7.38
N ASP A 296 -17.75 -1.48 -7.33
CA ASP A 296 -18.50 -1.80 -6.12
C ASP A 296 -17.53 -2.26 -5.02
N TYR A 297 -17.07 -1.32 -4.19
CA TYR A 297 -16.17 -1.65 -3.09
C TYR A 297 -16.82 -2.49 -1.98
N ALA A 298 -18.12 -2.80 -2.04
CA ALA A 298 -18.75 -3.72 -1.09
C ALA A 298 -18.36 -5.19 -1.32
N LYS A 299 -17.81 -5.54 -2.49
CA LYS A 299 -17.46 -6.93 -2.86
C LYS A 299 -16.53 -7.58 -1.82
N PRO A 300 -16.70 -8.87 -1.48
CA PRO A 300 -15.98 -9.49 -0.36
C PRO A 300 -14.45 -9.53 -0.52
N TRP A 301 -13.94 -9.67 -1.75
CA TRP A 301 -12.51 -9.74 -2.01
C TRP A 301 -11.79 -8.39 -1.86
N ILE A 302 -12.55 -7.28 -1.84
CA ILE A 302 -12.00 -5.94 -1.67
C ILE A 302 -11.78 -5.67 -0.18
N THR A 303 -10.56 -5.33 0.19
CA THR A 303 -10.18 -5.05 1.59
C THR A 303 -10.34 -3.59 1.97
N HIS A 304 -10.11 -2.68 1.02
CA HIS A 304 -10.20 -1.23 1.20
C HIS A 304 -10.63 -0.57 -0.11
N CYS A 305 -11.15 0.66 -0.07
CA CYS A 305 -11.43 1.45 -1.26
C CYS A 305 -10.12 2.09 -1.76
N SER A 306 -9.75 1.86 -3.03
CA SER A 306 -8.57 2.41 -3.70
C SER A 306 -9.03 3.40 -4.78
N ILE A 307 -9.19 4.67 -4.44
CA ILE A 307 -10.00 5.63 -5.21
C ILE A 307 -9.16 6.61 -6.03
N GLN A 308 -9.56 6.83 -7.29
CA GLN A 308 -9.29 8.07 -8.03
C GLN A 308 -10.45 9.03 -7.83
N ARG A 309 -10.15 10.32 -7.62
CA ARG A 309 -11.19 11.35 -7.59
C ARG A 309 -11.98 11.37 -8.91
N VAL A 310 -13.29 11.54 -8.81
CA VAL A 310 -14.21 11.66 -9.96
C VAL A 310 -14.75 13.08 -10.16
N ASP A 311 -14.65 13.91 -9.14
CA ASP A 311 -15.00 15.33 -9.16
C ASP A 311 -13.72 16.16 -8.97
N VAL A 312 -13.61 17.29 -9.67
CA VAL A 312 -12.41 18.14 -9.61
C VAL A 312 -12.30 18.88 -8.28
N TYR A 313 -13.43 19.25 -7.69
CA TYR A 313 -13.56 20.07 -6.49
C TYR A 313 -13.85 19.22 -5.25
N ARG A 314 -14.80 18.29 -5.34
CA ARG A 314 -15.20 17.43 -4.20
C ARG A 314 -14.43 16.12 -4.23
N THR A 315 -13.21 16.18 -3.73
CA THR A 315 -12.21 15.10 -3.77
C THR A 315 -12.20 14.36 -2.42
N ALA A 316 -11.28 14.73 -1.53
CA ALA A 316 -11.16 14.20 -0.18
C ALA A 316 -12.35 14.57 0.72
N GLU A 317 -13.15 15.56 0.36
CA GLU A 317 -14.37 15.98 1.06
C GLU A 317 -15.45 14.88 1.09
N ASN A 318 -15.35 13.85 0.23
CA ASN A 318 -16.28 12.72 0.21
C ASN A 318 -15.84 11.53 1.09
N THR A 319 -14.67 11.61 1.73
CA THR A 319 -14.06 10.48 2.44
C THR A 319 -14.97 9.84 3.49
N ASP A 320 -15.62 10.64 4.33
CA ASP A 320 -16.53 10.15 5.37
C ASP A 320 -17.81 9.53 4.79
N THR A 321 -18.31 10.08 3.68
CA THR A 321 -19.48 9.58 2.95
C THR A 321 -19.17 8.22 2.35
N TRP A 322 -18.03 8.07 1.69
CA TRP A 322 -17.54 6.80 1.15
C TRP A 322 -17.30 5.77 2.25
N ARG A 323 -16.72 6.20 3.37
CA ARG A 323 -16.50 5.36 4.55
C ARG A 323 -17.81 4.82 5.11
N GLN A 324 -18.86 5.65 5.18
CA GLN A 324 -20.20 5.21 5.58
C GLN A 324 -20.85 4.28 4.55
N GLN A 325 -20.70 4.59 3.26
CA GLN A 325 -21.29 3.83 2.16
C GLN A 325 -20.77 2.39 2.09
N TRP A 326 -19.44 2.21 2.15
CA TRP A 326 -18.82 0.89 1.97
C TRP A 326 -18.39 0.24 3.29
N GLY A 327 -18.26 0.99 4.37
CA GLY A 327 -17.87 0.46 5.68
C GLY A 327 -16.45 -0.13 5.72
N LYS A 328 -15.58 0.31 4.79
CA LYS A 328 -14.19 -0.14 4.60
C LYS A 328 -13.23 1.05 4.69
N PRO A 329 -11.92 0.82 4.92
CA PRO A 329 -10.92 1.89 4.87
C PRO A 329 -10.95 2.62 3.52
N ILE A 330 -10.79 3.94 3.54
CA ILE A 330 -10.74 4.78 2.35
C ILE A 330 -9.31 5.21 2.07
N VAL A 331 -8.75 4.75 0.97
CA VAL A 331 -7.46 5.20 0.43
C VAL A 331 -7.74 5.90 -0.90
N ILE A 332 -7.55 7.22 -0.93
CA ILE A 332 -7.61 8.02 -2.15
C ILE A 332 -6.21 7.97 -2.76
N ASP A 333 -5.99 6.92 -3.54
CA ASP A 333 -4.72 6.63 -4.20
C ASP A 333 -4.39 7.66 -5.29
N GLU A 334 -5.39 8.32 -5.86
CA GLU A 334 -5.19 9.40 -6.82
C GLU A 334 -6.19 10.55 -6.61
N CYS A 335 -5.73 11.62 -5.95
CA CYS A 335 -6.49 12.85 -5.79
C CYS A 335 -6.05 13.97 -6.75
N GLY A 336 -5.32 13.63 -7.82
CA GLY A 336 -4.51 14.57 -8.59
C GLY A 336 -3.14 14.80 -7.96
N TYR A 337 -2.19 15.30 -8.76
CA TYR A 337 -0.77 15.38 -8.41
C TYR A 337 -0.27 16.82 -8.39
N GLU A 338 0.70 17.09 -7.52
CA GLU A 338 1.47 18.33 -7.52
C GLU A 338 2.31 18.41 -8.80
N GLY A 339 2.28 19.52 -9.54
CA GLY A 339 3.05 19.62 -10.78
C GLY A 339 2.59 20.73 -11.70
N ASP A 340 3.01 20.67 -12.96
CA ASP A 340 2.79 21.71 -13.95
C ASP A 340 2.54 21.19 -15.39
N ILE A 341 2.23 19.90 -15.55
CA ILE A 341 1.85 19.34 -16.86
C ILE A 341 0.49 19.88 -17.34
N ASP A 342 0.20 19.72 -18.63
CA ASP A 342 -1.00 20.25 -19.26
C ASP A 342 -2.29 19.54 -18.80
N GLN A 343 -2.20 18.29 -18.33
CA GLN A 343 -3.35 17.53 -17.89
C GLN A 343 -3.84 17.97 -16.50
N GLY A 344 -5.16 18.17 -16.35
CA GLY A 344 -5.80 18.63 -15.11
C GLY A 344 -5.72 17.66 -13.92
N TRP A 345 -5.15 16.46 -14.10
CA TRP A 345 -4.83 15.54 -13.02
C TRP A 345 -3.41 15.73 -12.47
N GLY A 346 -2.52 16.46 -13.16
CA GLY A 346 -1.10 16.58 -12.80
C GLY A 346 -0.58 18.01 -12.66
N ASN A 347 -1.44 18.95 -12.28
CA ASN A 347 -1.07 20.37 -12.20
C ASN A 347 -1.59 21.09 -10.95
N LEU A 348 -1.65 20.37 -9.83
CA LEU A 348 -1.96 20.99 -8.54
C LEU A 348 -0.74 21.76 -8.03
N THR A 349 -0.99 22.82 -7.26
CA THR A 349 0.06 23.35 -6.38
C THR A 349 0.29 22.38 -5.22
N GLY A 350 1.48 22.46 -4.59
CA GLY A 350 1.76 21.68 -3.38
C GLY A 350 0.75 21.97 -2.27
N GLU A 351 0.32 23.23 -2.11
CA GLU A 351 -0.68 23.60 -1.10
C GLU A 351 -2.02 22.90 -1.31
N GLU A 352 -2.49 22.77 -2.56
CA GLU A 352 -3.77 22.11 -2.85
C GLU A 352 -3.69 20.60 -2.60
N LEU A 353 -2.58 19.95 -2.96
CA LEU A 353 -2.38 18.54 -2.65
C LEU A 353 -2.33 18.32 -1.12
N VAL A 354 -1.55 19.12 -0.39
CA VAL A 354 -1.49 19.06 1.08
C VAL A 354 -2.87 19.32 1.68
N ARG A 355 -3.64 20.27 1.16
CA ARG A 355 -5.00 20.55 1.62
C ARG A 355 -5.89 19.32 1.51
N ARG A 356 -5.84 18.59 0.39
CA ARG A 356 -6.58 17.34 0.18
C ARG A 356 -6.16 16.26 1.16
N CYS A 357 -4.86 16.14 1.45
CA CYS A 357 -4.36 15.19 2.45
C CYS A 357 -4.92 15.48 3.85
N TRP A 358 -4.90 16.74 4.29
CA TRP A 358 -5.48 17.13 5.58
C TRP A 358 -7.00 16.92 5.62
N GLU A 359 -7.72 17.27 4.55
CA GLU A 359 -9.16 17.08 4.42
C GLU A 359 -9.55 15.60 4.52
N GLY A 360 -8.82 14.71 3.85
CA GLY A 360 -9.07 13.26 3.91
C GLY A 360 -8.76 12.68 5.28
N ALA A 361 -7.67 13.12 5.90
CA ALA A 361 -7.26 12.66 7.23
C ALA A 361 -8.28 12.99 8.33
N VAL A 362 -8.80 14.23 8.38
CA VAL A 362 -9.81 14.60 9.38
C VAL A 362 -11.16 13.90 9.16
N ARG A 363 -11.40 13.38 7.96
CA ARG A 363 -12.57 12.56 7.63
C ARG A 363 -12.32 11.06 7.81
N GLY A 364 -11.16 10.68 8.32
CA GLY A 364 -10.77 9.31 8.65
C GLY A 364 -10.40 8.43 7.45
N GLY A 365 -9.86 9.02 6.39
CA GLY A 365 -9.25 8.31 5.27
C GLY A 365 -7.79 8.68 5.06
N TYR A 366 -7.21 8.12 4.01
CA TYR A 366 -5.80 8.29 3.63
C TYR A 366 -5.73 8.83 2.22
N VAL A 367 -4.85 9.78 1.95
CA VAL A 367 -4.71 10.43 0.64
C VAL A 367 -3.27 10.36 0.21
N GLN A 368 -3.05 9.82 -0.98
CA GLN A 368 -1.73 9.54 -1.52
C GLN A 368 -1.15 10.76 -2.26
N HIS A 369 0.16 10.91 -2.15
CA HIS A 369 0.98 11.85 -2.91
C HIS A 369 1.15 11.40 -4.38
N GLY A 370 1.33 12.35 -5.28
CA GLY A 370 2.01 12.13 -6.54
C GLY A 370 2.49 13.46 -7.10
N GLU A 371 3.45 13.39 -8.01
CA GLU A 371 4.12 14.58 -8.53
C GLU A 371 4.48 14.45 -10.02
N THR A 372 4.29 15.54 -10.76
CA THR A 372 4.41 15.63 -12.22
C THR A 372 5.01 16.96 -12.69
N TYR A 373 6.21 17.32 -12.20
CA TYR A 373 6.93 18.48 -12.73
C TYR A 373 7.62 18.15 -14.05
N LEU A 374 7.25 18.87 -15.09
CA LEU A 374 7.85 18.75 -16.42
C LEU A 374 9.31 19.24 -16.36
N ASN A 375 10.20 18.45 -16.95
CA ASN A 375 11.60 18.79 -17.13
C ASN A 375 12.08 18.40 -18.53
N ASP A 376 13.21 18.95 -18.95
CA ASP A 376 13.77 18.75 -20.30
C ASP A 376 14.05 17.29 -20.64
N ALA A 377 14.25 16.43 -19.62
CA ALA A 377 14.50 15.00 -19.80
C ALA A 377 13.20 14.17 -19.88
N GLU A 378 12.05 14.79 -19.63
CA GLU A 378 10.76 14.10 -19.44
C GLU A 378 10.87 12.95 -18.42
N GLU A 379 11.63 13.17 -17.34
CA GLU A 379 11.82 12.24 -16.22
C GLU A 379 10.93 12.65 -15.05
N LEU A 380 9.64 12.31 -15.14
CA LEU A 380 8.62 12.72 -14.17
C LEU A 380 8.38 11.62 -13.12
N TRP A 381 8.36 12.00 -11.84
CA TRP A 381 8.22 11.09 -10.69
C TRP A 381 7.04 10.11 -10.83
N TRP A 382 5.83 10.63 -11.06
CA TRP A 382 4.59 9.86 -11.15
C TRP A 382 4.67 8.62 -12.05
N SER A 383 5.47 8.67 -13.11
CA SER A 383 5.60 7.58 -14.07
C SER A 383 6.97 6.93 -13.98
N LYS A 384 8.07 7.68 -14.07
CA LYS A 384 9.42 7.11 -14.17
C LYS A 384 10.13 6.97 -12.82
N GLY A 385 9.61 7.56 -11.76
CA GLY A 385 10.36 7.74 -10.51
C GLY A 385 11.50 8.74 -10.69
N GLY A 386 12.63 8.52 -10.03
CA GLY A 386 13.77 9.44 -10.04
C GLY A 386 13.86 10.27 -8.76
N GLU A 387 13.85 11.59 -8.89
CA GLU A 387 13.93 12.55 -7.78
C GLU A 387 12.63 13.34 -7.67
N LEU A 388 12.27 13.74 -6.45
CA LEU A 388 11.14 14.63 -6.19
C LEU A 388 11.59 16.09 -6.32
N ALA A 389 10.76 16.91 -6.94
CA ALA A 389 10.98 18.35 -7.14
C ALA A 389 9.99 19.23 -6.37
N GLY A 390 8.88 18.65 -5.92
CA GLY A 390 7.79 19.33 -5.26
C GLY A 390 8.01 19.63 -3.79
N THR A 391 6.97 20.20 -3.21
CA THR A 391 6.98 20.79 -1.89
C THR A 391 6.08 20.04 -0.90
N SER A 392 5.08 19.29 -1.39
CA SER A 392 4.14 18.56 -0.52
C SER A 392 4.74 17.42 0.31
N PRO A 393 5.82 16.68 -0.08
CA PRO A 393 6.25 15.50 0.67
C PRO A 393 6.56 15.76 2.16
N GLU A 394 7.28 16.83 2.47
CA GLU A 394 7.61 17.20 3.86
C GLU A 394 6.35 17.58 4.66
N ARG A 395 5.38 18.26 4.03
CA ARG A 395 4.12 18.68 4.67
C ARG A 395 3.19 17.50 4.90
N ILE A 396 3.19 16.52 4.01
CA ILE A 396 2.48 15.26 4.19
C ILE A 396 3.12 14.49 5.36
N ALA A 397 4.45 14.43 5.43
CA ALA A 397 5.14 13.83 6.59
C ALA A 397 4.78 14.55 7.91
N PHE A 398 4.62 15.89 7.88
CA PHE A 398 4.14 16.67 9.02
C PHE A 398 2.72 16.26 9.46
N LEU A 399 1.77 16.12 8.52
CA LEU A 399 0.43 15.59 8.80
C LEU A 399 0.51 14.22 9.49
N HIS A 400 1.32 13.31 8.98
CA HIS A 400 1.44 11.98 9.55
C HIS A 400 2.07 11.98 10.94
N ARG A 401 3.01 12.89 11.23
CA ARG A 401 3.52 13.10 12.59
C ARG A 401 2.38 13.52 13.53
N VAL A 402 1.56 14.50 13.13
CA VAL A 402 0.41 14.96 13.91
C VAL A 402 -0.59 13.83 14.19
N ILE A 403 -0.85 12.97 13.20
CA ILE A 403 -1.72 11.79 13.37
C ILE A 403 -1.08 10.77 14.33
N ARG A 404 0.20 10.42 14.14
CA ARG A 404 0.90 9.41 14.96
C ARG A 404 1.00 9.81 16.43
N GLU A 405 1.19 11.10 16.71
CA GLU A 405 1.23 11.66 18.06
C GLU A 405 -0.15 11.69 18.75
N SER A 406 -1.24 11.38 18.03
CA SER A 406 -2.56 11.21 18.63
C SER A 406 -2.63 9.95 19.50
N PRO A 407 -3.54 9.87 20.49
CA PRO A 407 -3.62 8.74 21.42
C PRO A 407 -3.79 7.35 20.78
N THR A 408 -4.40 7.26 19.60
CA THR A 408 -4.63 5.99 18.87
C THR A 408 -3.81 5.90 17.58
N SER A 409 -2.97 6.90 17.31
CA SER A 409 -2.15 7.06 16.10
C SER A 409 -2.95 7.03 14.78
N VAL A 410 -4.26 7.27 14.83
CA VAL A 410 -5.17 7.46 13.69
C VAL A 410 -6.19 8.54 14.02
N PHE A 411 -6.87 9.04 12.99
CA PHE A 411 -8.02 9.92 13.12
C PHE A 411 -9.29 9.25 12.62
N ASP A 412 -10.36 9.40 13.40
CA ASP A 412 -11.73 9.13 13.00
C ASP A 412 -12.47 10.44 12.68
N PRO A 413 -13.48 10.42 11.79
CA PRO A 413 -14.35 11.58 11.62
C PRO A 413 -15.15 11.82 12.90
N LEU A 414 -15.19 13.07 13.36
CA LEU A 414 -15.96 13.50 14.52
C LEU A 414 -17.12 14.41 14.08
N PRO A 415 -18.12 14.65 14.96
CA PRO A 415 -19.16 15.63 14.68
C PRO A 415 -18.56 16.99 14.27
N SER A 416 -18.79 17.35 13.01
CA SER A 416 -18.20 18.52 12.38
C SER A 416 -19.06 19.76 12.60
N ASP A 417 -18.43 20.92 12.50
CA ASP A 417 -19.16 22.18 12.42
C ASP A 417 -19.81 22.28 11.02
N TRP A 418 -20.80 23.14 10.85
CA TRP A 418 -21.52 23.28 9.58
C TRP A 418 -20.63 23.73 8.40
N ASP A 419 -19.50 24.38 8.69
CA ASP A 419 -18.55 24.97 7.72
C ASP A 419 -17.11 24.46 7.85
N ALA A 420 -16.82 23.55 8.79
CA ALA A 420 -15.46 23.02 8.97
C ALA A 420 -15.47 21.55 9.44
N PRO A 421 -14.73 20.64 8.76
CA PRO A 421 -14.61 19.26 9.21
C PRO A 421 -13.85 19.14 10.53
N ARG A 422 -14.28 18.19 11.35
CA ARG A 422 -13.63 17.80 12.60
C ARG A 422 -13.26 16.31 12.55
N GLY A 423 -12.05 15.98 12.96
CA GLY A 423 -11.57 14.60 13.10
C GLY A 423 -10.64 14.44 14.27
N GLY A 424 -10.28 13.21 14.61
CA GLY A 424 -9.34 12.94 15.70
C GLY A 424 -9.69 11.70 16.51
N VAL A 425 -9.34 11.75 17.79
CA VAL A 425 -9.74 10.81 18.83
C VAL A 425 -10.70 11.53 19.76
N GLN A 426 -11.95 11.07 19.77
CA GLN A 426 -13.03 11.69 20.53
C GLN A 426 -12.64 11.88 22.01
N ASP A 427 -12.92 13.06 22.57
CA ASP A 427 -12.67 13.40 23.99
C ASP A 427 -11.18 13.27 24.43
N ALA A 428 -10.24 13.20 23.48
CA ALA A 428 -8.81 13.03 23.77
C ALA A 428 -7.92 13.91 22.88
N CYS A 429 -8.12 13.90 21.57
CA CYS A 429 -7.37 14.71 20.61
C CYS A 429 -8.26 15.05 19.42
N GLU A 430 -8.89 16.21 19.40
CA GLU A 430 -9.79 16.63 18.32
C GLU A 430 -9.16 17.74 17.48
N LEU A 431 -9.38 17.73 16.18
CA LEU A 431 -8.81 18.69 15.24
C LEU A 431 -9.89 19.22 14.30
N ILE A 432 -9.99 20.54 14.21
CA ILE A 432 -10.85 21.26 13.27
C ILE A 432 -9.95 21.82 12.18
N TYR A 433 -10.22 21.47 10.92
CA TYR A 433 -9.43 21.93 9.78
C TYR A 433 -10.19 22.96 8.96
N PHE A 434 -9.55 24.09 8.64
CA PHE A 434 -10.21 25.19 7.92
C PHE A 434 -9.95 25.19 6.42
N GLY A 435 -9.06 24.34 5.92
CA GLY A 435 -8.79 24.20 4.48
C GLY A 435 -8.39 25.54 3.84
N PHE A 436 -9.12 25.95 2.80
CA PHE A 436 -8.90 27.21 2.11
C PHE A 436 -9.47 28.45 2.84
N ASN A 437 -10.26 28.25 3.91
CA ASN A 437 -10.87 29.35 4.65
C ASN A 437 -9.83 30.11 5.48
N ARG A 438 -10.11 31.39 5.75
CA ARG A 438 -9.17 32.34 6.37
C ARG A 438 -9.72 33.04 7.62
N PRO A 439 -10.26 32.31 8.61
CA PRO A 439 -10.76 32.94 9.82
C PRO A 439 -9.63 33.70 10.53
N ARG A 440 -9.95 34.89 11.07
CA ARG A 440 -9.06 35.59 12.03
C ARG A 440 -9.28 35.12 13.47
N PHE A 441 -10.39 34.42 13.71
CA PHE A 441 -10.70 33.78 14.97
C PHE A 441 -11.73 32.68 14.73
N ARG A 442 -11.83 31.73 15.67
CA ARG A 442 -12.89 30.73 15.72
C ARG A 442 -13.40 30.58 17.15
N ASP A 443 -14.71 30.64 17.32
CA ASP A 443 -15.35 30.19 18.54
C ASP A 443 -15.57 28.67 18.42
N ILE A 444 -14.88 27.88 19.24
CA ILE A 444 -14.89 26.42 19.20
C ILE A 444 -15.68 25.86 20.37
N SER A 445 -16.36 24.75 20.13
CA SER A 445 -16.87 23.88 21.20
C SER A 445 -15.73 23.02 21.74
N VAL A 446 -15.65 22.92 23.07
CA VAL A 446 -14.68 22.10 23.79
C VAL A 446 -15.43 20.90 24.38
N PRO A 447 -14.90 19.66 24.26
CA PRO A 447 -15.56 18.51 24.84
C PRO A 447 -15.76 18.64 26.36
N ALA A 448 -16.84 18.08 26.87
CA ALA A 448 -17.24 18.23 28.26
C ALA A 448 -16.28 17.50 29.23
N ASN A 449 -16.26 17.95 30.49
CA ASN A 449 -15.60 17.26 31.61
C ASN A 449 -14.10 16.98 31.39
N GLY A 450 -13.34 17.99 30.99
CA GLY A 450 -11.88 17.89 30.90
C GLY A 450 -11.20 19.25 30.76
N ARG A 451 -9.89 19.27 30.98
CA ARG A 451 -9.02 20.40 30.61
C ARG A 451 -8.36 20.12 29.28
N TYR A 452 -8.43 21.06 28.36
CA TYR A 452 -7.89 20.91 27.02
C TYR A 452 -6.85 21.97 26.73
N ALA A 453 -5.70 21.52 26.26
CA ALA A 453 -4.74 22.34 25.54
C ALA A 453 -5.29 22.70 24.15
N ILE A 454 -5.07 23.94 23.74
CA ILE A 454 -5.47 24.45 22.42
C ILE A 454 -4.19 24.79 21.64
N ASP A 455 -3.98 24.11 20.51
CA ASP A 455 -2.93 24.42 19.56
C ASP A 455 -3.52 25.02 18.28
N VAL A 456 -2.85 26.02 17.72
CA VAL A 456 -3.05 26.49 16.34
C VAL A 456 -1.96 25.84 15.48
N ILE A 457 -2.37 25.19 14.40
CA ILE A 457 -1.48 24.46 13.51
C ILE A 457 -1.51 25.14 12.14
N ASP A 458 -0.35 25.59 11.66
CA ASP A 458 -0.16 25.94 10.26
C ASP A 458 0.26 24.69 9.51
N THR A 459 -0.62 24.16 8.67
CA THR A 459 -0.39 22.88 7.99
C THR A 459 0.59 23.00 6.83
N TRP A 460 0.85 24.21 6.34
CA TRP A 460 1.80 24.48 5.26
C TRP A 460 3.18 24.87 5.78
N ALA A 461 3.24 25.76 6.77
CA ALA A 461 4.47 26.15 7.45
C ALA A 461 4.96 25.09 8.44
N MET A 462 4.14 24.08 8.72
CA MET A 462 4.44 22.94 9.59
C MET A 462 4.73 23.33 11.05
N THR A 463 3.99 24.32 11.56
CA THR A 463 4.12 24.82 12.94
C THR A 463 2.95 24.39 13.82
N ILE A 464 3.20 24.30 15.13
CA ILE A 464 2.20 24.01 16.16
C ILE A 464 2.44 24.99 17.30
N ASP A 465 1.51 25.91 17.50
CA ASP A 465 1.59 26.96 18.51
C ASP A 465 0.53 26.74 19.59
N ARG A 466 0.97 26.45 20.84
CA ARG A 466 0.08 26.37 22.00
C ARG A 466 -0.43 27.78 22.35
N VAL A 467 -1.72 28.01 22.15
CA VAL A 467 -2.34 29.33 22.40
C VAL A 467 -3.07 29.43 23.72
N GLY A 468 -3.37 28.30 24.37
CA GLY A 468 -4.02 28.32 25.69
C GLY A 468 -4.39 26.95 26.25
N VAL A 469 -5.03 26.99 27.41
CA VAL A 469 -5.66 25.84 28.08
C VAL A 469 -7.04 26.30 28.56
N THR A 470 -8.07 25.48 28.40
CA THR A 470 -9.42 25.78 28.87
C THR A 470 -10.07 24.56 29.51
N ALA A 471 -10.95 24.80 30.48
CA ALA A 471 -11.91 23.83 31.01
C ALA A 471 -13.37 24.24 30.69
N ASP A 472 -13.55 25.39 30.04
CA ASP A 472 -14.86 25.89 29.64
C ASP A 472 -15.39 25.08 28.46
N SER A 473 -16.71 25.01 28.32
CA SER A 473 -17.38 24.31 27.21
C SER A 473 -17.18 24.97 25.84
N SER A 474 -16.57 26.16 25.80
CA SER A 474 -16.23 26.88 24.58
C SER A 474 -15.01 27.76 24.79
N ALA A 475 -14.30 28.05 23.70
CA ALA A 475 -13.19 28.99 23.69
C ALA A 475 -13.14 29.78 22.39
N ARG A 476 -12.67 31.03 22.46
CA ARG A 476 -12.32 31.80 21.26
C ARG A 476 -10.83 31.64 20.98
N VAL A 477 -10.51 31.21 19.77
CA VAL A 477 -9.14 31.00 19.32
C VAL A 477 -8.82 32.02 18.23
N GLU A 478 -7.83 32.88 18.47
CA GLU A 478 -7.35 33.81 17.44
C GLU A 478 -6.51 33.06 16.40
N LEU A 479 -6.67 33.42 15.13
CA LEU A 479 -6.09 32.76 13.97
C LEU A 479 -5.45 33.80 13.04
N PRO A 480 -4.44 33.43 12.25
CA PRO A 480 -3.63 34.40 11.50
C PRO A 480 -4.33 35.02 10.28
N GLY A 481 -5.53 34.55 9.89
CA GLY A 481 -6.28 35.11 8.77
C GLY A 481 -5.73 34.73 7.39
N HIS A 482 -5.04 33.59 7.28
CA HIS A 482 -4.63 32.96 6.00
C HIS A 482 -5.09 31.49 5.93
N PRO A 483 -5.03 30.86 4.75
CA PRO A 483 -5.48 29.48 4.57
C PRO A 483 -4.61 28.46 5.32
N TYR A 484 -5.05 27.20 5.29
CA TYR A 484 -4.31 26.01 5.73
C TYR A 484 -4.05 25.97 7.23
N MET A 485 -5.02 26.46 7.99
CA MET A 485 -4.99 26.42 9.45
C MET A 485 -5.80 25.26 9.99
N ALA A 486 -5.36 24.71 11.11
CA ALA A 486 -6.16 23.85 11.97
C ALA A 486 -6.11 24.31 13.42
N VAL A 487 -7.12 23.94 14.19
CA VAL A 487 -7.12 24.05 15.66
C VAL A 487 -7.19 22.65 16.23
N ARG A 488 -6.25 22.31 17.12
CA ARG A 488 -6.19 21.02 17.82
C ARG A 488 -6.50 21.22 19.30
N LEU A 489 -7.41 20.42 19.81
CA LEU A 489 -7.73 20.26 21.23
C LEU A 489 -7.08 18.97 21.72
N THR A 490 -6.26 19.04 22.76
CA THR A 490 -5.65 17.86 23.39
C THR A 490 -6.02 17.81 24.85
N ARG A 491 -6.65 16.72 25.29
CA ARG A 491 -7.01 16.53 26.70
C ARG A 491 -5.75 16.44 27.54
N LEU A 492 -5.70 17.24 28.60
CA LEU A 492 -4.65 17.18 29.60
C LEU A 492 -5.01 16.13 30.66
N PRO A 493 -4.01 15.51 31.31
CA PRO A 493 -4.25 14.68 32.48
C PRO A 493 -5.01 15.49 33.53
N ASP A 494 -5.94 14.84 34.23
CA ASP A 494 -6.49 15.40 35.45
C ASP A 494 -5.32 15.58 36.43
N ASP A 495 -5.21 16.74 37.09
CA ASP A 495 -4.15 16.96 38.08
C ASP A 495 -4.24 15.82 39.10
N ALA A 496 -3.21 14.99 39.17
CA ALA A 496 -3.10 14.03 40.27
C ALA A 496 -3.16 14.85 41.54
N ASP A 497 -4.12 14.54 42.41
CA ASP A 497 -4.29 15.14 43.72
C ASP A 497 -3.00 14.90 44.53
N THR A 498 -2.00 15.77 44.35
CA THR A 498 -0.85 15.84 45.22
C THR A 498 -1.35 16.46 46.51
N GLY A 499 -1.99 15.62 47.32
CA GLY A 499 -2.30 15.88 48.71
C GLY A 499 -1.01 16.03 49.51
N GLU A 500 -0.31 17.15 49.32
CA GLU A 500 0.58 17.69 50.34
C GLU A 500 -0.23 18.68 51.17
N SER A 501 -0.99 18.14 52.13
CA SER A 501 -1.36 18.88 53.32
C SER A 501 -0.06 19.25 54.05
N GLY A 502 0.42 20.47 53.83
CA GLY A 502 1.49 21.07 54.61
C GLY A 502 1.07 21.25 56.06
N GLU A 503 1.21 20.21 56.88
CA GLU A 503 1.36 20.37 58.32
C GLU A 503 2.75 20.91 58.60
N ALA A 504 2.81 22.18 58.99
CA ALA A 504 4.00 22.79 59.55
C ALA A 504 4.39 22.05 60.85
N PRO A 505 5.65 21.61 61.03
CA PRO A 505 6.07 21.08 62.30
C PRO A 505 6.15 22.20 63.34
N SER A 506 5.32 22.05 64.38
CA SER A 506 5.36 22.80 65.63
C SER A 506 6.77 22.74 66.26
N ALA A 507 7.24 23.90 66.70
CA ALA A 507 8.38 24.04 67.61
C ALA A 507 8.09 23.43 69.00
N LEU A 508 9.17 23.26 69.78
CA LEU A 508 9.32 22.74 71.17
C LEU A 508 9.64 21.24 71.20
N THR A 509 10.77 20.75 71.73
CA THR A 509 11.76 21.24 72.71
C THR A 509 13.15 20.68 72.41
#